data_AF-A0A9P1DKC9-F1
#
_entry.id   AF-A0A9P1DKC9-F1
#
_cell.length_a   1.000
_cell.length_b   1.000
_cell.length_c   1.000
_cell.angle_alpha   90.00
_cell.angle_beta   90.00
_cell.angle_gamma   90.00
#
_symmetry.space_group_name_H-M   'P 1'
#
loop_
_entity.id
_entity.type
_entity.pdbx_description
1 polymer ?
#
loop_
_entity_poly.entity_id
_entity_poly.type
_entity_poly.pdbx_seq_one_letter_code
_entity_poly.pdbx_strand_id
1 'polypeptide(L)'
;MAVAWFRGCILLVLSAALKTKDTRGDCKIFAMWDYHPNKVPFFIQKDLESWDKHSHGRCGSPVLINNTNIKDYIPDLPAEYFRLPDHGARSDVIRYALIYHHGGIYMDTDILILKDLNEVLDKVTVGDYDLISYARNKNCKAFSSNFLAGRKKSHFMKAVWEAQKEALRSHCEDVSPDNHVCCPNDPKKRRCRRDGFPPRLRSPGSGDEELLLRRGGWRILRT
;
A
#
# COMPACT_ATOMS: atom_id res chain seq x y z
N MET A 1 -22.97 -17.64 -74.46
CA MET A 1 -22.31 -16.54 -73.72
C MET A 1 -23.31 -15.97 -72.73
N ALA A 2 -23.14 -16.23 -71.43
CA ALA A 2 -23.68 -15.43 -70.35
C ALA A 2 -22.92 -15.82 -69.07
N VAL A 3 -22.13 -14.87 -68.56
CA VAL A 3 -21.35 -14.99 -67.33
C VAL A 3 -22.27 -14.64 -66.16
N ALA A 4 -22.46 -15.56 -65.22
CA ALA A 4 -23.12 -15.26 -63.95
C ALA A 4 -22.06 -15.17 -62.85
N TRP A 5 -21.95 -13.97 -62.28
CA TRP A 5 -20.99 -13.58 -61.26
C TRP A 5 -21.36 -14.15 -59.89
N PHE A 6 -20.39 -14.78 -59.22
CA PHE A 6 -20.42 -15.06 -57.79
C PHE A 6 -20.42 -13.74 -57.01
N ARG A 7 -21.43 -13.50 -56.16
CA ARG A 7 -21.32 -12.55 -55.06
C ARG A 7 -21.33 -13.33 -53.75
N GLY A 8 -20.13 -13.62 -53.27
CA GLY A 8 -19.88 -14.15 -51.94
C GLY A 8 -20.17 -13.11 -50.87
N CYS A 9 -21.06 -13.44 -49.95
CA CYS A 9 -21.03 -12.88 -48.59
C CYS A 9 -20.08 -13.75 -47.78
N ILE A 10 -18.81 -13.36 -47.73
CA ILE A 10 -17.90 -13.85 -46.69
C ILE A 10 -18.38 -13.22 -45.39
N LEU A 11 -19.08 -14.00 -44.57
CA LEU A 11 -19.37 -13.64 -43.19
C LEU A 11 -18.01 -13.64 -42.46
N LEU A 12 -17.38 -12.47 -42.39
CA LEU A 12 -16.27 -12.23 -41.49
C LEU A 12 -16.82 -12.30 -40.06
N VAL A 13 -16.81 -13.50 -39.48
CA VAL A 13 -16.85 -13.65 -38.03
C VAL A 13 -15.54 -13.07 -37.53
N LEU A 14 -15.52 -11.76 -37.33
CA LEU A 14 -14.57 -11.10 -36.44
C LEU A 14 -14.90 -11.63 -35.04
N SER A 15 -14.38 -12.82 -34.73
CA SER A 15 -14.13 -13.17 -33.35
C SER A 15 -13.16 -12.11 -32.87
N ALA A 16 -13.69 -11.11 -32.16
CA ALA A 16 -12.87 -10.20 -31.40
C ALA A 16 -12.13 -11.08 -30.41
N ALA A 17 -10.95 -11.55 -30.81
CA ALA A 17 -9.98 -12.09 -29.90
C ALA A 17 -9.78 -10.99 -28.87
N LEU A 18 -10.42 -11.17 -27.71
CA LEU A 18 -10.10 -10.41 -26.51
C LEU A 18 -8.60 -10.53 -26.40
N LYS A 19 -7.88 -9.45 -26.76
CA LYS A 19 -6.46 -9.33 -26.48
C LYS A 19 -6.39 -9.46 -24.98
N THR A 20 -6.03 -10.64 -24.51
CA THR A 20 -5.55 -10.83 -23.15
C THR A 20 -4.31 -9.95 -23.09
N LYS A 21 -4.49 -8.73 -22.58
CA LYS A 21 -3.38 -7.86 -22.25
C LYS A 21 -2.54 -8.71 -21.30
N ASP A 22 -1.35 -9.09 -21.74
CA ASP A 22 -0.44 -9.85 -20.90
C ASP A 22 -0.10 -8.94 -19.70
N THR A 23 -0.79 -9.13 -18.59
CA THR A 23 -0.66 -8.34 -17.35
C THR A 23 0.54 -8.79 -16.52
N ARG A 24 1.34 -9.74 -17.03
CA ARG A 24 2.62 -10.14 -16.45
C ARG A 24 3.59 -8.95 -16.51
N GLY A 25 3.65 -8.18 -15.42
CA GLY A 25 4.62 -7.10 -15.23
C GLY A 25 4.07 -5.79 -14.64
N ASP A 26 2.75 -5.62 -14.53
CA ASP A 26 2.18 -4.37 -14.00
C ASP A 26 2.05 -4.36 -12.46
N CYS A 27 2.21 -5.53 -11.81
CA CYS A 27 2.19 -5.64 -10.35
C CYS A 27 3.60 -5.63 -9.77
N LYS A 28 3.75 -5.06 -8.57
CA LYS A 28 4.95 -5.17 -7.72
C LYS A 28 4.54 -5.47 -6.27
N ILE A 29 5.38 -6.21 -5.56
CA ILE A 29 5.25 -6.41 -4.10
C ILE A 29 6.40 -5.66 -3.43
N PHE A 30 6.09 -4.75 -2.51
CA PHE A 30 7.06 -3.94 -1.81
C PHE A 30 7.09 -4.22 -0.31
N ALA A 31 8.25 -4.04 0.30
CA ALA A 31 8.41 -3.97 1.76
C ALA A 31 9.54 -3.02 2.14
N MET A 32 9.45 -2.40 3.31
CA MET A 32 10.56 -1.61 3.87
C MET A 32 11.63 -2.54 4.47
N TRP A 33 12.89 -2.36 4.09
CA TRP A 33 14.03 -3.00 4.76
C TRP A 33 15.29 -2.11 4.71
N ASP A 34 15.48 -1.31 5.76
CA ASP A 34 16.55 -0.29 5.82
C ASP A 34 17.54 -0.53 6.98
N TYR A 35 17.64 -1.77 7.46
CA TYR A 35 18.57 -2.15 8.54
C TYR A 35 19.96 -2.49 8.00
N HIS A 36 20.05 -3.61 7.28
CA HIS A 36 21.27 -4.11 6.67
C HIS A 36 20.94 -4.51 5.23
N PRO A 37 21.16 -3.63 4.23
CA PRO A 37 20.70 -3.87 2.86
C PRO A 37 21.31 -5.14 2.25
N ASN A 38 22.50 -5.54 2.71
CA ASN A 38 23.21 -6.73 2.22
C ASN A 38 22.97 -7.99 3.06
N LYS A 39 22.14 -7.92 4.11
CA LYS A 39 21.92 -9.05 5.02
C LYS A 39 20.48 -9.08 5.52
N VAL A 40 19.62 -9.72 4.74
CA VAL A 40 18.24 -10.03 5.12
C VAL A 40 18.24 -11.27 6.03
N PRO A 41 17.65 -11.23 7.25
CA PRO A 41 17.52 -12.40 8.11
C PRO A 41 16.79 -13.57 7.44
N PHE A 42 17.12 -14.80 7.85
CA PHE A 42 16.57 -16.02 7.24
C PHE A 42 15.04 -16.08 7.26
N PHE A 43 14.40 -15.68 8.37
CA PHE A 43 12.94 -15.70 8.44
C PHE A 43 12.29 -14.75 7.43
N ILE A 44 12.85 -13.55 7.25
CA ILE A 44 12.37 -12.60 6.23
C ILE A 44 12.61 -13.17 4.82
N GLN A 45 13.74 -13.84 4.58
CA GLN A 45 13.94 -14.52 3.30
C GLN A 45 12.83 -15.54 3.02
N LYS A 46 12.38 -16.28 4.05
CA LYS A 46 11.25 -17.22 3.91
C LYS A 46 9.92 -16.53 3.66
N ASP A 47 9.69 -15.38 4.28
CA ASP A 47 8.52 -14.56 4.00
C ASP A 47 8.53 -14.08 2.53
N LEU A 48 9.65 -13.53 2.05
CA LEU A 48 9.81 -13.09 0.64
C LEU A 48 9.67 -14.24 -0.37
N GLU A 49 10.27 -15.40 -0.09
CA GLU A 49 10.11 -16.62 -0.90
C GLU A 49 8.63 -17.04 -0.97
N SER A 50 7.90 -16.92 0.15
CA SER A 50 6.47 -17.23 0.17
C SER A 50 5.66 -16.28 -0.71
N TRP A 51 6.02 -15.00 -0.75
CA TRP A 51 5.33 -13.99 -1.57
C TRP A 51 5.54 -14.25 -3.05
N ASP A 52 6.79 -14.51 -3.45
CA ASP A 52 7.14 -14.83 -4.83
C ASP A 52 6.37 -16.09 -5.29
N LYS A 53 6.46 -17.17 -4.50
CA LYS A 53 5.74 -18.42 -4.75
C LYS A 53 4.24 -18.22 -4.91
N HIS A 54 3.60 -17.52 -3.97
CA HIS A 54 2.14 -17.36 -3.94
C HIS A 54 1.62 -16.24 -4.85
N SER A 55 2.51 -15.46 -5.48
CA SER A 55 2.16 -14.51 -6.54
C SER A 55 2.19 -15.15 -7.94
N HIS A 56 2.70 -16.38 -8.08
CA HIS A 56 2.86 -17.08 -9.35
C HIS A 56 3.58 -16.26 -10.43
N GLY A 57 4.56 -15.46 -10.03
CA GLY A 57 5.34 -14.59 -10.92
C GLY A 57 4.58 -13.38 -11.47
N ARG A 58 3.34 -13.12 -11.04
CA ARG A 58 2.52 -12.00 -11.54
C ARG A 58 3.06 -10.63 -11.15
N CYS A 59 3.85 -10.54 -10.08
CA CYS A 59 4.39 -9.29 -9.56
C CYS A 59 5.92 -9.19 -9.64
N GLY A 60 6.57 -10.17 -10.29
CA GLY A 60 8.02 -10.37 -10.18
C GLY A 60 8.48 -10.62 -8.74
N SER A 61 9.79 -10.56 -8.52
CA SER A 61 10.37 -10.73 -7.18
C SER A 61 10.04 -9.55 -6.27
N PRO A 62 9.79 -9.79 -4.96
CA PRO A 62 9.58 -8.71 -3.99
C PRO A 62 10.71 -7.67 -3.99
N VAL A 63 10.32 -6.40 -3.88
CA VAL A 63 11.24 -5.26 -3.86
C VAL A 63 11.39 -4.75 -2.42
N LEU A 64 12.61 -4.85 -1.89
CA LEU A 64 12.97 -4.25 -0.61
C LEU A 64 13.38 -2.79 -0.79
N ILE A 65 12.63 -1.89 -0.18
CA ILE A 65 12.87 -0.45 -0.21
C ILE A 65 13.79 -0.07 0.95
N ASN A 66 14.79 0.77 0.65
CA ASN A 66 15.77 1.29 1.60
C ASN A 66 16.22 2.70 1.19
N ASN A 67 17.08 3.34 1.98
CA ASN A 67 17.51 4.71 1.68
C ASN A 67 18.32 4.87 0.39
N THR A 68 18.88 3.80 -0.18
CA THR A 68 19.67 3.88 -1.42
C THR A 68 18.82 3.81 -2.68
N ASN A 69 17.66 3.14 -2.62
CA ASN A 69 16.78 2.96 -3.80
C ASN A 69 15.44 3.70 -3.70
N ILE A 70 15.04 4.20 -2.53
CA ILE A 70 13.69 4.74 -2.31
C ILE A 70 13.30 5.85 -3.30
N LYS A 71 14.25 6.71 -3.69
CA LYS A 71 14.00 7.82 -4.64
C LYS A 71 13.71 7.34 -6.06
N ASP A 72 14.15 6.14 -6.42
CA ASP A 72 13.84 5.53 -7.72
C ASP A 72 12.37 5.08 -7.79
N TYR A 73 11.75 4.82 -6.63
CA TYR A 73 10.37 4.38 -6.51
C TYR A 73 9.41 5.49 -6.13
N ILE A 74 9.85 6.48 -5.34
CA ILE A 74 9.04 7.62 -4.91
C ILE A 74 9.79 8.92 -5.27
N PRO A 75 9.69 9.38 -6.53
CA PRO A 75 10.49 10.51 -7.01
C PRO A 75 10.09 11.85 -6.38
N ASP A 76 8.86 11.98 -5.86
CA ASP A 76 8.34 13.18 -5.19
C ASP A 76 8.35 13.06 -3.64
N LEU A 77 9.18 12.17 -3.09
CA LEU A 77 9.36 11.99 -1.65
C LEU A 77 9.92 13.27 -0.99
N PRO A 78 9.25 13.87 0.02
CA PRO A 78 9.76 15.04 0.73
C PRO A 78 11.06 14.75 1.46
N ALA A 79 11.95 15.75 1.57
CA ALA A 79 13.23 15.60 2.27
C ALA A 79 13.04 15.33 3.78
N GLU A 80 11.92 15.79 4.34
CA GLU A 80 11.49 15.60 5.73
C GLU A 80 11.38 14.12 6.10
N TYR A 81 11.07 13.25 5.15
CA TYR A 81 11.02 11.80 5.35
C TYR A 81 12.32 11.25 5.97
N PHE A 82 13.48 11.75 5.52
CA PHE A 82 14.78 11.29 6.02
C PHE A 82 15.08 11.72 7.47
N ARG A 83 14.26 12.62 8.03
CA ARG A 83 14.33 13.07 9.42
C ARG A 83 13.46 12.22 10.36
N LEU A 84 12.69 11.28 9.84
CA LEU A 84 11.85 10.40 10.66
C LEU A 84 12.73 9.50 11.56
N PRO A 85 12.34 9.33 12.84
CA PRO A 85 13.20 8.79 13.88
C PRO A 85 13.38 7.27 13.81
N ASP A 86 12.40 6.54 13.28
CA ASP A 86 12.40 5.09 13.26
C ASP A 86 11.90 4.51 11.93
N HIS A 87 12.25 3.25 11.67
CA HIS A 87 11.90 2.53 10.44
C HIS A 87 10.41 2.25 10.29
N GLY A 88 9.65 2.17 11.40
CA GLY A 88 8.19 2.00 11.39
C GLY A 88 7.49 3.24 10.86
N ALA A 89 7.84 4.41 11.40
CA ALA A 89 7.33 5.69 10.90
C ALA A 89 7.66 5.90 9.41
N ARG A 90 8.87 5.49 8.99
CA ARG A 90 9.25 5.51 7.57
C ARG A 90 8.40 4.55 6.73
N SER A 91 8.17 3.32 7.19
CA SER A 91 7.27 2.33 6.58
C SER A 91 5.85 2.88 6.41
N ASP A 92 5.33 3.60 7.42
CA ASP A 92 4.00 4.22 7.42
C ASP A 92 3.80 5.23 6.29
N VAL A 93 4.85 5.98 5.96
CA VAL A 93 4.82 6.94 4.85
C VAL A 93 4.90 6.23 3.51
N ILE A 94 5.90 5.36 3.33
CA ILE A 94 6.21 4.87 1.98
C ILE A 94 5.16 3.93 1.42
N ARG A 95 4.41 3.21 2.27
CA ARG A 95 3.43 2.21 1.79
C ARG A 95 2.37 2.82 0.87
N TYR A 96 1.86 4.01 1.20
CA TYR A 96 0.84 4.66 0.38
C TYR A 96 1.44 5.27 -0.88
N ALA A 97 2.63 5.86 -0.77
CA ALA A 97 3.36 6.38 -1.92
C ALA A 97 3.66 5.26 -2.94
N LEU A 98 4.15 4.11 -2.49
CA LEU A 98 4.45 2.97 -3.36
C LEU A 98 3.21 2.47 -4.11
N ILE A 99 2.09 2.30 -3.40
CA ILE A 99 0.83 1.90 -4.04
C ILE A 99 0.35 2.98 -5.02
N TYR A 100 0.44 4.26 -4.67
CA TYR A 100 0.08 5.33 -5.61
C TYR A 100 0.93 5.31 -6.89
N HIS A 101 2.26 5.22 -6.77
CA HIS A 101 3.19 5.29 -7.90
C HIS A 101 3.22 4.04 -8.75
N HIS A 102 3.06 2.85 -8.16
CA HIS A 102 3.30 1.57 -8.83
C HIS A 102 2.08 0.65 -8.84
N GLY A 103 1.10 0.87 -7.96
CA GLY A 103 0.08 -0.12 -7.67
C GLY A 103 0.68 -1.37 -7.03
N GLY A 104 -0.07 -2.47 -7.07
CA GLY A 104 0.39 -3.75 -6.56
C GLY A 104 0.13 -3.88 -5.07
N ILE A 105 1.12 -4.38 -4.33
CA ILE A 105 1.01 -4.76 -2.92
C ILE A 105 2.18 -4.16 -2.12
N TYR A 106 1.88 -3.67 -0.93
CA TYR A 106 2.84 -3.38 0.13
C TYR A 106 2.56 -4.32 1.30
N MET A 107 3.60 -4.94 1.85
CA MET A 107 3.50 -5.80 3.04
C MET A 107 4.69 -5.57 3.97
N ASP A 108 4.46 -5.63 5.28
CA ASP A 108 5.54 -5.71 6.26
C ASP A 108 6.31 -7.03 6.11
N THR A 109 7.60 -7.00 6.42
CA THR A 109 8.52 -8.13 6.19
C THR A 109 8.30 -9.34 7.09
N ASP A 110 7.38 -9.25 8.05
CA ASP A 110 7.01 -10.31 8.99
C ASP A 110 5.68 -11.01 8.63
N ILE A 111 5.22 -10.83 7.38
CA ILE A 111 4.03 -11.47 6.85
C ILE A 111 4.41 -12.74 6.09
N LEU A 112 4.02 -13.91 6.61
CA LEU A 112 4.11 -15.17 5.90
C LEU A 112 2.84 -15.42 5.07
N ILE A 113 2.99 -15.65 3.76
CA ILE A 113 1.86 -15.97 2.88
C ILE A 113 1.69 -17.48 2.78
N LEU A 114 0.51 -17.96 3.18
CA LEU A 114 0.16 -19.39 3.21
C LEU A 114 -0.75 -19.82 2.05
N LYS A 115 -1.32 -18.85 1.32
CA LYS A 115 -2.28 -19.07 0.24
C LYS A 115 -1.99 -18.13 -0.91
N ASP A 116 -2.38 -18.55 -2.10
CA ASP A 116 -2.17 -17.78 -3.32
C ASP A 116 -2.80 -16.39 -3.24
N LEU A 117 -2.04 -15.39 -3.69
CA LEU A 117 -2.46 -13.99 -3.71
C LEU A 117 -3.40 -13.69 -4.89
N ASN A 118 -3.77 -14.68 -5.70
CA ASN A 118 -4.57 -14.51 -6.92
C ASN A 118 -5.82 -13.67 -6.70
N GLU A 119 -6.59 -13.91 -5.63
CA GLU A 119 -7.80 -13.13 -5.35
C GLU A 119 -7.50 -11.63 -5.14
N VAL A 120 -6.43 -11.31 -4.40
CA VAL A 120 -6.01 -9.91 -4.20
C VAL A 120 -5.52 -9.33 -5.51
N LEU A 121 -4.70 -10.08 -6.24
CA LEU A 121 -4.11 -9.62 -7.51
C LEU A 121 -5.18 -9.38 -8.57
N ASP A 122 -6.22 -10.20 -8.62
CA ASP A 122 -7.36 -10.02 -9.54
C ASP A 122 -8.14 -8.76 -9.18
N LYS A 123 -8.37 -8.48 -7.89
CA LYS A 123 -8.98 -7.21 -7.46
C LYS A 123 -8.12 -6.00 -7.82
N VAL A 124 -6.79 -6.07 -7.70
CA VAL A 124 -5.91 -4.95 -8.05
C VAL A 124 -5.81 -4.75 -9.57
N THR A 125 -5.67 -5.84 -10.33
CA THR A 125 -5.34 -5.78 -11.78
C THR A 125 -6.58 -5.73 -12.68
N VAL A 126 -7.67 -6.36 -12.26
CA VAL A 126 -8.93 -6.44 -13.03
C VAL A 126 -10.03 -5.61 -12.36
N GLY A 127 -10.14 -5.69 -11.03
CA GLY A 127 -11.23 -5.08 -10.27
C GLY A 127 -11.13 -3.57 -10.04
N ASP A 128 -10.03 -2.92 -10.43
CA ASP A 128 -9.79 -1.47 -10.28
C ASP A 128 -9.96 -0.95 -8.83
N TYR A 129 -9.65 -1.77 -7.83
CA TYR A 129 -9.81 -1.39 -6.42
C TYR A 129 -8.75 -0.35 -5.98
N ASP A 130 -9.22 0.73 -5.38
CA ASP A 130 -8.39 1.82 -4.85
C ASP A 130 -7.58 1.43 -3.61
N LEU A 131 -8.14 0.55 -2.76
CA LEU A 131 -7.53 0.05 -1.55
C LEU A 131 -8.08 -1.35 -1.21
N ILE A 132 -7.17 -2.26 -0.88
CA ILE A 132 -7.46 -3.57 -0.30
C ILE A 132 -6.59 -3.70 0.95
N SER A 133 -7.24 -4.07 2.04
CA SER A 133 -6.62 -4.34 3.34
C SER A 133 -7.54 -5.26 4.13
N TYR A 134 -7.14 -5.65 5.34
CA TYR A 134 -7.95 -6.43 6.25
C TYR A 134 -8.24 -5.66 7.54
N ALA A 135 -9.40 -5.93 8.13
CA ALA A 135 -9.80 -5.41 9.42
C ALA A 135 -9.86 -6.54 10.44
N ARG A 136 -9.42 -6.28 11.68
CA ARG A 136 -9.56 -7.25 12.78
C ARG A 136 -11.01 -7.35 13.26
N ASN A 137 -11.79 -6.28 13.14
CA ASN A 137 -13.15 -6.19 13.64
C ASN A 137 -14.18 -6.27 12.50
N LYS A 138 -15.32 -6.91 12.78
CA LYS A 138 -16.42 -7.06 11.81
C LYS A 138 -17.09 -5.75 11.40
N ASN A 139 -16.89 -4.69 12.19
CA ASN A 139 -17.49 -3.38 11.93
C ASN A 139 -16.65 -2.51 10.98
N CYS A 140 -15.47 -2.99 10.56
CA CYS A 140 -14.57 -2.33 9.61
C CYS A 140 -14.28 -0.85 9.94
N LYS A 141 -14.29 -0.49 11.22
CA LYS A 141 -14.00 0.89 11.66
C LYS A 141 -12.53 1.26 11.53
N ALA A 142 -11.66 0.25 11.45
CA ALA A 142 -10.23 0.40 11.21
C ALA A 142 -9.73 -0.79 10.40
N PHE A 143 -8.64 -0.59 9.66
CA PHE A 143 -7.96 -1.62 8.89
C PHE A 143 -6.48 -1.65 9.27
N SER A 144 -5.81 -2.75 8.93
CA SER A 144 -4.38 -2.94 9.19
C SER A 144 -3.55 -2.40 8.04
N SER A 145 -2.60 -1.52 8.32
CA SER A 145 -1.76 -0.93 7.28
C SER A 145 -0.49 -1.73 6.96
N ASN A 146 -0.23 -2.82 7.68
CA ASN A 146 0.88 -3.75 7.38
C ASN A 146 0.67 -4.56 6.10
N PHE A 147 -0.55 -4.59 5.55
CA PHE A 147 -0.88 -5.13 4.24
C PHE A 147 -1.77 -4.13 3.52
N LEU A 148 -1.29 -3.62 2.39
CA LEU A 148 -2.07 -2.76 1.49
C LEU A 148 -1.91 -3.27 0.07
N ALA A 149 -3.00 -3.27 -0.69
CA ALA A 149 -2.94 -3.42 -2.13
C ALA A 149 -3.83 -2.40 -2.79
N GLY A 150 -3.54 -2.04 -4.04
CA GLY A 150 -4.35 -1.08 -4.75
C GLY A 150 -3.84 -0.86 -6.16
N ARG A 151 -4.72 -0.32 -7.00
CA ARG A 151 -4.33 0.05 -8.36
C ARG A 151 -3.42 1.28 -8.36
N LYS A 152 -2.57 1.32 -9.39
CA LYS A 152 -1.67 2.44 -9.67
C LYS A 152 -2.47 3.71 -9.95
N LYS A 153 -2.02 4.85 -9.41
CA LYS A 153 -2.58 6.19 -9.65
C LYS A 153 -4.08 6.34 -9.34
N SER A 154 -4.61 5.62 -8.35
CA SER A 154 -5.99 5.87 -7.91
C SER A 154 -6.16 7.27 -7.32
N HIS A 155 -7.35 7.84 -7.47
CA HIS A 155 -7.69 9.13 -6.88
C HIS A 155 -7.61 9.09 -5.34
N PHE A 156 -8.07 7.97 -4.75
CA PHE A 156 -7.96 7.74 -3.32
C PHE A 156 -6.51 7.75 -2.84
N MET A 157 -5.62 6.94 -3.45
CA MET A 157 -4.22 6.86 -3.02
C MET A 157 -3.47 8.17 -3.28
N LYS A 158 -3.84 8.91 -4.34
CA LYS A 158 -3.32 10.26 -4.55
C LYS A 158 -3.68 11.17 -3.38
N ALA A 159 -4.95 11.20 -2.97
CA ALA A 159 -5.39 12.05 -1.87
C ALA A 159 -4.69 11.68 -0.54
N VAL A 160 -4.54 10.39 -0.26
CA VAL A 160 -3.79 9.91 0.91
C VAL A 160 -2.32 10.34 0.84
N TRP A 161 -1.67 10.15 -0.31
CA TRP A 161 -0.26 10.51 -0.48
C TRP A 161 -0.01 12.02 -0.36
N GLU A 162 -0.84 12.85 -0.98
CA GLU A 162 -0.75 14.30 -0.85
C GLU A 162 -0.97 14.75 0.61
N ALA A 163 -1.93 14.17 1.32
CA ALA A 163 -2.16 14.45 2.73
C ALA A 163 -0.96 14.05 3.61
N GLN A 164 -0.31 12.92 3.32
CA GLN A 164 0.91 12.51 4.01
C GLN A 164 2.09 13.45 3.73
N LYS A 165 2.28 13.87 2.47
CA LYS A 165 3.32 14.85 2.13
C LYS A 165 3.12 16.17 2.87
N GLU A 166 1.88 16.64 2.97
CA GLU A 166 1.55 17.83 3.73
C GLU A 166 1.83 17.65 5.22
N ALA A 167 1.40 16.52 5.80
CA ALA A 167 1.67 16.21 7.21
C ALA A 167 3.18 16.15 7.52
N LEU A 168 4.00 15.62 6.61
CA LEU A 168 5.46 15.60 6.76
C LEU A 168 6.10 16.99 6.73
N ARG A 169 5.52 17.92 5.96
CA ARG A 169 6.00 19.30 5.82
C ARG A 169 5.43 20.24 6.87
N SER A 170 4.40 19.81 7.60
CA SER A 170 3.77 20.64 8.63
C SER A 170 4.77 21.00 9.73
N HIS A 171 4.86 22.29 10.03
CA HIS A 171 5.73 22.81 11.08
C HIS A 171 4.95 22.94 12.38
N CYS A 172 5.66 22.93 13.50
CA CYS A 172 5.09 22.90 14.85
C CYS A 172 4.14 24.05 15.22
N GLU A 173 4.24 25.15 14.48
CA GLU A 173 3.43 26.34 14.60
C GLU A 173 2.01 26.13 14.02
N ASP A 174 1.87 25.20 13.07
CA ASP A 174 0.61 24.92 12.34
C ASP A 174 -0.18 23.73 12.92
N VAL A 175 0.30 23.14 14.01
CA VAL A 175 -0.26 21.89 14.56
C VAL A 175 -1.41 22.21 15.53
N SER A 176 -2.64 21.91 15.10
CA SER A 176 -3.84 21.84 15.96
C SER A 176 -3.59 20.98 17.20
N PRO A 177 -4.16 21.29 18.38
CA PRO A 177 -4.04 20.47 19.58
C PRO A 177 -4.40 18.98 19.39
N ASP A 178 -5.22 18.68 18.39
CA ASP A 178 -5.69 17.33 18.08
C ASP A 178 -4.70 16.52 17.20
N ASN A 179 -3.66 17.15 16.67
CA ASN A 179 -2.67 16.49 15.81
C ASN A 179 -1.46 16.01 16.63
N HIS A 180 -1.20 14.71 16.63
CA HIS A 180 -0.06 14.07 17.31
C HIS A 180 1.28 14.29 16.59
N VAL A 181 1.56 15.50 16.09
CA VAL A 181 2.82 15.81 15.40
C VAL A 181 3.90 16.13 16.44
N CYS A 182 5.01 15.42 16.31
CA CYS A 182 6.18 15.52 17.17
C CYS A 182 6.99 16.79 16.89
N CYS A 183 7.21 17.60 17.92
CA CYS A 183 7.84 18.92 17.79
C CYS A 183 9.12 19.03 18.63
N PRO A 184 10.27 18.59 18.09
CA PRO A 184 11.52 18.50 18.84
C PRO A 184 12.09 19.85 19.30
N ASN A 185 11.69 20.95 18.64
CA ASN A 185 12.15 22.32 18.93
C ASN A 185 11.22 23.10 19.88
N ASP A 186 10.01 22.61 20.16
CA ASP A 186 9.08 23.26 21.10
C ASP A 186 9.21 22.56 22.47
N PRO A 187 9.71 23.24 23.52
CA PRO A 187 9.87 22.62 24.84
C PRO A 187 8.57 22.06 25.45
N LYS A 188 7.39 22.57 25.05
CA LYS A 188 6.08 22.11 25.51
C LYS A 188 5.59 20.88 24.72
N LYS A 189 5.93 20.79 23.42
CA LYS A 189 5.58 19.67 22.53
C LYS A 189 6.76 18.69 22.29
N ARG A 190 7.86 18.87 23.02
CA ARG A 190 9.12 18.09 22.93
C ARG A 190 8.94 16.61 23.29
N ARG A 191 7.95 16.32 24.13
CA ARG A 191 7.60 14.95 24.53
C ARG A 191 6.77 14.30 23.43
N CYS A 192 7.45 13.84 22.38
CA CYS A 192 7.02 12.62 21.73
C CYS A 192 7.00 11.55 22.83
N ARG A 193 5.82 11.12 23.29
CA ARG A 193 5.78 9.94 24.16
C ARG A 193 6.43 8.80 23.36
N ARG A 194 7.63 8.37 23.78
CA ARG A 194 8.10 7.00 23.49
C ARG A 194 7.12 5.97 24.07
N ASP A 195 6.31 6.39 25.02
CA ASP A 195 5.25 5.61 25.68
C ASP A 195 3.97 5.44 24.83
N GLY A 196 4.07 5.67 23.51
CA GLY A 196 2.98 5.49 22.55
C GLY A 196 2.92 4.10 21.90
N PHE A 197 3.89 3.21 22.16
CA PHE A 197 3.55 1.79 22.16
C PHE A 197 2.87 1.54 23.50
N PRO A 198 1.66 0.94 23.55
CA PRO A 198 1.13 0.47 24.82
C PRO A 198 2.23 -0.38 25.48
N PRO A 199 2.50 -0.23 26.79
CA PRO A 199 3.32 -1.20 27.50
C PRO A 199 2.73 -2.55 27.13
N ARG A 200 3.55 -3.51 26.68
CA ARG A 200 3.12 -4.87 26.30
C ARG A 200 1.94 -5.22 27.18
N LEU A 201 0.74 -5.28 26.60
CA LEU A 201 -0.45 -5.67 27.32
C LEU A 201 -0.16 -7.08 27.83
N ARG A 202 0.30 -7.17 29.09
CA ARG A 202 -0.08 -8.28 29.93
C ARG A 202 -1.60 -8.21 29.93
N SER A 203 -2.23 -9.14 29.22
CA SER A 203 -3.64 -9.42 29.40
C SER A 203 -3.90 -9.52 30.90
N PRO A 204 -4.82 -8.70 31.42
CA PRO A 204 -6.12 -9.31 31.68
C PRO A 204 -7.29 -8.33 31.49
N GLY A 205 -8.26 -8.74 30.68
CA GLY A 205 -9.66 -8.38 30.87
C GLY A 205 -10.11 -6.95 30.51
N SER A 206 -11.25 -6.90 29.82
CA SER A 206 -12.27 -5.84 29.83
C SER A 206 -11.90 -4.41 29.40
N GLY A 207 -12.69 -3.89 28.44
CA GLY A 207 -13.04 -2.48 28.39
C GLY A 207 -12.51 -1.74 27.17
N ASP A 208 -13.43 -1.48 26.25
CA ASP A 208 -13.39 -0.55 25.12
C ASP A 208 -12.39 0.63 25.24
N GLU A 209 -11.52 0.79 24.22
CA GLU A 209 -10.89 2.08 23.91
C GLU A 209 -11.25 2.51 22.48
N GLU A 210 -12.12 3.52 22.45
CA GLU A 210 -12.59 4.30 21.33
C GLU A 210 -11.47 5.24 20.84
N LEU A 211 -10.83 4.93 19.70
CA LEU A 211 -9.98 5.91 19.01
C LEU A 211 -10.84 6.72 18.03
N LEU A 212 -11.12 7.96 18.43
CA LEU A 212 -11.91 8.97 17.73
C LEU A 212 -11.28 9.39 16.39
N LEU A 213 -11.68 8.73 15.30
CA LEU A 213 -11.75 9.34 13.98
C LEU A 213 -13.09 10.09 13.88
N ARG A 214 -13.15 11.34 14.38
CA ARG A 214 -14.28 12.24 14.15
C ARG A 214 -13.81 13.64 13.76
N ARG A 215 -13.79 13.90 12.44
CA ARG A 215 -14.62 14.90 11.72
C ARG A 215 -13.95 15.26 10.39
N GLY A 216 -14.39 14.59 9.34
CA GLY A 216 -14.10 14.91 7.94
C GLY A 216 -15.00 14.00 7.11
N GLY A 217 -16.25 14.40 6.94
CA GLY A 217 -17.30 13.55 6.39
C GLY A 217 -17.02 13.14 4.94
N TRP A 218 -17.08 11.83 4.68
CA TRP A 218 -17.26 11.29 3.35
C TRP A 218 -18.33 10.19 3.41
N ARG A 219 -19.44 10.41 2.71
CA ARG A 219 -20.50 9.40 2.52
C ARG A 219 -20.01 8.40 1.47
N ILE A 220 -19.93 7.13 1.83
CA ILE A 220 -19.84 6.05 0.87
C ILE A 220 -21.26 5.78 0.37
N LEU A 221 -21.49 6.02 -0.92
CA LEU A 221 -22.70 5.62 -1.62
C LEU A 221 -22.75 4.09 -1.64
N ARG A 222 -23.82 3.52 -1.06
CA ARG A 222 -24.18 2.11 -1.24
C ARG A 222 -24.87 1.97 -2.59
N THR A 223 -24.41 1.04 -3.40
CA THR A 223 -25.22 0.29 -4.36
C THR A 223 -24.98 -1.17 -4.10
#